data_AF-A0A087UQG2-F1
#
_entry.id   AF-A0A087UQG2-F1
#
_cell.length_a   1.000
_cell.length_b   1.000
_cell.length_c   1.000
_cell.angle_alpha   90.00
_cell.angle_beta   90.00
_cell.angle_gamma   90.00
#
_symmetry.space_group_name_H-M   'P 1'
#
loop_
_entity.id
_entity.type
_entity.pdbx_description
1 polymer ?
#
loop_
_entity_poly.entity_id
_entity_poly.type
_entity_poly.pdbx_seq_one_letter_code
_entity_poly.pdbx_strand_id
1 'polypeptide(L)'
;MADEKAKLERHLTLLRGEYVKLQARLAESEKNYSIAAAQIGNTSGDSFIVRLLKTVADLFDKELYSDLRVELNGRSIRAHKFVLSARSNNWGVPDLADVDYLDLTDIPQDI
;
A
#
# COMPACT_ATOMS: atom_id res chain seq x y z
N MET A 1 54.41 -15.65 -1.20
CA MET A 1 53.97 -14.24 -1.37
C MET A 1 52.88 -14.09 -2.44
N ALA A 2 53.08 -14.50 -3.70
CA ALA A 2 52.05 -14.35 -4.74
C ALA A 2 50.77 -15.20 -4.52
N ASP A 3 50.93 -16.40 -3.97
CA ASP A 3 49.83 -17.37 -3.77
C ASP A 3 48.86 -16.97 -2.65
N GLU A 4 49.37 -16.40 -1.55
CA GLU A 4 48.53 -15.84 -0.48
C GLU A 4 47.71 -14.64 -0.93
N LYS A 5 48.31 -13.78 -1.78
CA LYS A 5 47.61 -12.63 -2.35
C LYS A 5 46.44 -13.08 -3.25
N ALA A 6 46.67 -14.08 -4.10
CA ALA A 6 45.63 -14.65 -4.95
C ALA A 6 44.50 -15.32 -4.13
N LYS A 7 44.86 -16.02 -3.06
CA LYS A 7 43.88 -16.63 -2.14
C LYS A 7 43.02 -15.57 -1.45
N LEU A 8 43.63 -14.46 -1.01
CA LEU A 8 42.94 -13.35 -0.36
C LEU A 8 41.99 -12.63 -1.31
N GLU A 9 42.40 -12.37 -2.56
CA GLU A 9 41.54 -11.76 -3.59
C GLU A 9 40.30 -12.62 -3.89
N ARG A 10 40.47 -13.95 -3.90
CA ARG A 10 39.35 -14.90 -4.05
C ARG A 10 38.36 -14.80 -2.89
N HIS A 11 38.86 -14.75 -1.65
CA HIS A 11 38.01 -14.62 -0.47
C HIS A 11 37.25 -13.29 -0.45
N LEU A 12 37.90 -12.19 -0.80
CA LEU A 12 37.26 -10.87 -0.89
C LEU A 12 36.14 -10.84 -1.94
N THR A 13 36.37 -11.50 -3.08
CA THR A 13 35.37 -11.58 -4.15
C THR A 13 34.15 -12.39 -3.69
N LEU A 14 34.36 -13.53 -3.04
CA LEU A 14 33.29 -14.35 -2.48
C LEU A 14 32.51 -13.60 -1.41
N LEU A 15 33.21 -12.92 -0.49
CA LEU A 15 32.58 -12.15 0.59
C LEU A 15 31.75 -11.00 0.03
N ARG A 16 32.25 -10.28 -0.98
CA ARG A 16 31.49 -9.24 -1.67
C ARG A 16 30.24 -9.80 -2.33
N GLY A 17 30.33 -10.98 -2.95
CA GLY A 17 29.18 -11.67 -3.53
C GLY A 17 28.10 -12.00 -2.49
N GLU A 18 28.50 -12.56 -1.35
CA GLU A 18 27.58 -12.85 -0.25
C GLU A 18 26.98 -11.58 0.37
N TYR A 19 27.77 -10.51 0.50
CA TYR A 19 27.29 -9.23 1.00
C TYR A 19 26.21 -8.63 0.09
N VAL A 20 26.40 -8.68 -1.23
CA VAL A 20 25.40 -8.20 -2.20
C VAL A 20 24.11 -9.03 -2.11
N LYS A 21 24.22 -10.36 -1.97
CA LYS A 21 23.03 -11.22 -1.78
C LYS A 21 22.28 -10.88 -0.48
N LEU A 22 23.01 -10.67 0.61
CA LEU A 22 22.44 -10.26 1.90
C LEU A 22 21.74 -8.92 1.80
N GLN A 23 22.35 -7.94 1.14
CA GLN A 23 21.76 -6.62 0.94
C GLN A 23 20.47 -6.70 0.12
N ALA A 24 20.43 -7.53 -0.93
CA ALA A 24 19.23 -7.74 -1.72
C ALA A 24 18.10 -8.37 -0.89
N ARG A 25 18.41 -9.40 -0.08
CA ARG A 25 17.44 -10.05 0.81
C ARG A 25 16.92 -9.10 1.89
N LEU A 26 17.78 -8.26 2.45
CA LEU A 26 17.40 -7.25 3.43
C LEU A 26 16.40 -6.27 2.82
N ALA A 27 16.71 -5.71 1.64
CA ALA A 27 15.83 -4.78 0.95
C ALA A 27 14.46 -5.40 0.61
N GLU A 28 14.44 -6.67 0.20
CA GLU A 28 13.19 -7.40 -0.04
C GLU A 28 12.37 -7.59 1.25
N SER A 29 13.04 -7.96 2.35
CA SER A 29 12.40 -8.13 3.65
C SER A 29 11.84 -6.81 4.20
N GLU A 30 12.58 -5.70 4.06
CA GLU A 30 12.12 -4.36 4.47
C GLU A 30 10.93 -3.91 3.64
N LYS A 31 10.94 -4.17 2.32
CA LYS A 31 9.78 -3.93 1.45
C LYS A 31 8.56 -4.73 1.94
N ASN A 32 8.71 -6.03 2.15
CA ASN A 32 7.60 -6.89 2.59
C ASN A 32 7.06 -6.47 3.96
N TYR A 33 7.96 -6.12 4.89
CA TYR A 33 7.57 -5.57 6.20
C TYR A 33 6.81 -4.25 6.06
N SER A 34 7.27 -3.34 5.19
CA SER A 34 6.58 -2.06 4.97
C SER A 34 5.15 -2.23 4.45
N ILE A 35 4.92 -3.22 3.58
CA ILE A 35 3.59 -3.57 3.06
C ILE A 35 2.73 -4.19 4.17
N ALA A 36 3.28 -5.12 4.94
CA ALA A 36 2.55 -5.76 6.04
C ALA A 36 2.19 -4.75 7.16
N ALA A 37 3.12 -3.88 7.55
CA ALA A 37 2.88 -2.82 8.53
C ALA A 37 1.80 -1.83 8.07
N ALA A 38 1.81 -1.48 6.78
CA ALA A 38 0.77 -0.71 6.13
C ALA A 38 -0.62 -1.37 6.22
N GLN A 39 -0.70 -2.70 6.01
CA GLN A 39 -1.97 -3.44 6.12
C GLN A 39 -2.52 -3.50 7.55
N ILE A 40 -1.65 -3.57 8.55
CA ILE A 40 -2.03 -3.67 9.98
C ILE A 40 -2.33 -2.27 10.58
N GLY A 41 -2.12 -1.19 9.83
CA GLY A 41 -2.30 0.19 10.33
C GLY A 41 -1.22 0.63 11.32
N ASN A 42 -0.21 -0.21 11.61
CA ASN A 42 0.92 0.13 12.46
C ASN A 42 1.93 0.97 11.67
N THR A 43 1.59 2.26 11.53
CA THR A 43 2.23 3.23 10.64
C THR A 43 3.32 4.06 11.35
N SER A 44 4.19 3.38 12.10
CA SER A 44 5.26 3.99 12.92
C SER A 44 6.49 4.46 12.12
N GLY A 45 6.45 4.47 10.79
CA GLY A 45 7.52 4.95 9.91
C GLY A 45 7.06 5.96 8.87
N ASP A 46 7.95 6.88 8.47
CA ASP A 46 7.66 8.00 7.55
C ASP A 46 7.90 7.63 6.07
N SER A 47 7.43 6.44 5.66
CA SER A 47 7.55 5.96 4.28
C SER A 47 6.46 6.58 3.38
N PHE A 48 6.74 6.69 2.08
CA PHE A 48 5.76 7.21 1.11
C PHE A 48 4.43 6.43 1.15
N ILE A 49 4.49 5.10 1.26
CA ILE A 49 3.30 4.24 1.35
C ILE A 49 2.50 4.56 2.62
N VAL A 50 3.19 4.72 3.76
CA VAL A 50 2.54 5.07 5.02
C VAL A 50 1.87 6.44 4.94
N ARG A 51 2.56 7.44 4.39
CA ARG A 51 1.97 8.78 4.20
C ARG A 51 0.77 8.73 3.27
N LEU A 52 0.86 8.02 2.15
CA LEU A 52 -0.24 7.87 1.21
C LEU A 52 -1.45 7.19 1.86
N LEU A 53 -1.24 6.13 2.63
CA LEU A 53 -2.32 5.45 3.35
C LEU A 53 -2.96 6.33 4.43
N LYS A 54 -2.15 7.09 5.20
CA LYS A 54 -2.67 8.09 6.14
C LYS A 54 -3.52 9.12 5.42
N THR A 55 -3.02 9.69 4.33
CA THR A 55 -3.76 10.66 3.52
C THR A 55 -5.07 10.07 3.00
N VAL A 56 -5.07 8.85 2.46
CA VAL A 56 -6.29 8.19 1.97
C VAL A 56 -7.27 7.91 3.11
N ALA A 57 -6.79 7.51 4.29
CA ALA A 57 -7.64 7.34 5.46
C ALA A 57 -8.25 8.67 5.93
N ASP A 58 -7.47 9.75 5.92
CA ASP A 58 -7.90 11.10 6.30
C ASP A 58 -8.93 11.71 5.34
N LEU A 59 -9.04 11.19 4.11
CA LEU A 59 -10.05 11.61 3.13
C LEU A 59 -11.45 11.04 3.43
N PHE A 60 -11.59 10.07 4.32
CA PHE A 60 -12.90 9.49 4.63
C PHE A 60 -13.92 10.56 5.04
N ASP A 61 -15.06 10.59 4.33
CA ASP A 61 -16.15 11.56 4.49
C ASP A 61 -15.69 13.04 4.43
N LYS A 62 -14.62 13.34 3.70
CA LYS A 62 -14.17 14.71 3.42
C LYS A 62 -14.65 15.19 2.06
N GLU A 63 -14.86 16.49 1.94
CA GLU A 63 -15.18 17.15 0.66
C GLU A 63 -13.98 17.26 -0.27
N LEU A 64 -12.77 17.37 0.30
CA LEU A 64 -11.55 17.44 -0.48
C LEU A 64 -11.41 16.23 -1.40
N TYR A 65 -11.33 16.47 -2.70
CA TYR A 65 -11.26 15.47 -3.77
C TYR A 65 -12.44 14.48 -3.83
N SER A 66 -13.55 14.75 -3.13
CA SER A 66 -14.72 13.89 -3.23
C SER A 66 -15.39 14.11 -4.59
N ASP A 67 -15.64 13.00 -5.26
CA ASP A 67 -16.24 12.91 -6.59
C ASP A 67 -17.39 11.89 -6.63
N LEU A 68 -17.78 11.36 -5.47
CA LEU A 68 -18.84 10.37 -5.32
C LEU A 68 -19.57 10.52 -3.99
N ARG A 69 -20.90 10.34 -3.99
CA ARG A 69 -21.70 10.20 -2.77
C ARG A 69 -22.13 8.75 -2.59
N VAL A 70 -22.03 8.23 -1.37
CA VAL A 70 -22.45 6.86 -1.04
C VAL A 70 -23.49 6.91 0.05
N GLU A 71 -24.63 6.27 -0.16
CA GLU A 71 -25.69 6.14 0.83
C GLU A 71 -25.53 4.82 1.60
N LEU A 72 -25.51 4.92 2.93
CA LEU A 72 -25.33 3.82 3.87
C LEU A 72 -26.36 3.94 4.98
N ASN A 73 -27.32 3.01 5.06
CA ASN A 73 -28.28 2.90 6.17
C ASN A 73 -28.84 4.26 6.67
N GLY A 74 -29.30 5.11 5.75
CA GLY A 74 -29.88 6.42 6.05
C GLY A 74 -28.88 7.56 6.29
N ARG A 75 -27.59 7.33 6.03
CA ARG A 75 -26.54 8.36 6.01
C ARG A 75 -25.90 8.44 4.64
N SER A 76 -25.81 9.66 4.13
CA SER A 76 -24.99 10.00 2.97
C SER A 76 -23.56 10.32 3.42
N ILE A 77 -22.56 9.65 2.84
CA ILE A 77 -21.14 9.94 3.05
C ILE A 77 -20.48 10.41 1.74
N ARG A 78 -19.47 11.25 1.88
CA ARG A 78 -18.59 11.64 0.76
C ARG A 78 -17.51 10.57 0.54
N ALA A 79 -17.33 10.20 -0.71
CA ALA A 79 -16.38 9.17 -1.12
C ALA A 79 -15.54 9.63 -2.31
N HIS A 80 -14.60 8.76 -2.69
CA HIS A 80 -13.55 9.02 -3.67
C HIS A 80 -13.45 7.84 -4.63
N LYS A 81 -13.76 8.06 -5.91
CA LYS A 81 -13.77 7.03 -6.96
C LYS A 81 -12.44 6.31 -7.05
N PHE A 82 -11.32 7.02 -6.94
CA PHE A 82 -10.00 6.42 -7.03
C PHE A 82 -9.72 5.43 -5.89
N VAL A 83 -10.25 5.69 -4.68
CA VAL A 83 -10.08 4.80 -3.52
C VAL A 83 -10.91 3.54 -3.72
N LEU A 84 -12.16 3.68 -4.17
CA LEU A 84 -13.06 2.56 -4.44
C LEU A 84 -12.55 1.70 -5.60
N SER A 85 -12.08 2.32 -6.68
CA SER A 85 -11.49 1.62 -7.83
C SER A 85 -10.22 0.85 -7.45
N ALA A 86 -9.40 1.39 -6.52
CA ALA A 86 -8.24 0.68 -6.00
C ALA A 86 -8.62 -0.51 -5.09
N ARG A 87 -9.81 -0.49 -4.47
CA ARG A 87 -10.32 -1.53 -3.58
C ARG A 87 -11.02 -2.66 -4.32
N SER A 88 -11.79 -2.36 -5.35
CA SER A 88 -12.53 -3.35 -6.14
C SER A 88 -12.87 -2.79 -7.52
N ASN A 89 -12.96 -3.68 -8.51
CA ASN A 89 -13.44 -3.34 -9.85
C ASN A 89 -14.97 -3.47 -9.99
N ASN A 90 -15.67 -3.93 -8.95
CA ASN A 90 -17.11 -4.14 -8.98
C ASN A 90 -17.76 -3.54 -7.75
N TRP A 91 -18.69 -2.61 -7.98
CA TRP A 91 -19.44 -1.87 -6.96
C TRP A 91 -20.96 -1.86 -7.25
N GLY A 92 -21.44 -2.76 -8.12
CA GLY A 92 -22.85 -2.81 -8.52
C GLY A 92 -23.25 -1.82 -9.61
N VAL A 93 -22.28 -1.09 -10.17
CA VAL A 93 -22.45 -0.18 -11.32
C VAL A 93 -21.50 -0.59 -12.45
N PRO A 94 -21.83 -0.29 -13.73
CA PRO A 94 -20.97 -0.62 -14.86
C PRO A 94 -19.57 0.02 -14.80
N ASP A 95 -19.52 1.30 -14.42
CA ASP A 95 -18.27 2.05 -14.23
C ASP A 95 -18.46 3.11 -13.12
N LEU A 96 -17.50 3.20 -12.21
CA LEU A 96 -17.45 4.25 -11.19
C LEU A 96 -17.18 5.63 -11.80
N ALA A 97 -16.52 5.70 -12.96
CA ALA A 97 -16.25 6.97 -13.64
C ALA A 97 -17.55 7.71 -14.00
N ASP A 98 -18.58 6.96 -14.39
CA ASP A 98 -19.82 7.49 -14.95
C ASP A 98 -20.91 7.78 -13.91
N VAL A 99 -20.69 7.41 -12.64
CA VAL A 99 -21.67 7.62 -11.57
C VAL A 99 -21.16 8.62 -10.54
N ASP A 100 -22.05 9.43 -10.01
CA ASP A 100 -21.83 10.41 -8.95
C ASP A 100 -22.51 9.99 -7.62
N TYR A 101 -23.26 8.90 -7.65
CA TYR A 101 -23.98 8.33 -6.52
C TYR A 101 -23.92 6.80 -6.50
N LEU A 102 -23.71 6.21 -5.31
CA LEU A 102 -23.86 4.79 -5.04
C LEU A 102 -24.85 4.57 -3.89
N ASP A 103 -25.78 3.64 -4.10
CA ASP A 103 -26.67 3.16 -3.05
C ASP A 103 -26.15 1.82 -2.51
N LEU A 104 -25.74 1.82 -1.24
CA LEU A 104 -25.27 0.64 -0.53
C LEU A 104 -26.12 0.39 0.74
N THR A 105 -27.35 0.88 0.77
CA THR A 105 -28.27 0.75 1.92
C THR A 105 -28.65 -0.69 2.23
N ASP A 106 -28.58 -1.60 1.25
CA ASP A 106 -28.89 -3.02 1.45
C ASP A 106 -27.72 -3.82 2.04
N ILE A 107 -26.56 -3.20 2.27
CA ILE A 107 -25.37 -3.90 2.79
C ILE A 107 -25.40 -3.90 4.33
N PRO A 108 -25.40 -5.08 4.98
CA PRO A 108 -25.32 -5.16 6.43
C PRO A 108 -23.98 -4.60 6.92
N GLN A 109 -24.01 -3.68 7.88
CA GLN A 109 -22.81 -3.18 8.55
C GLN A 109 -22.39 -4.18 9.63
N ASP A 110 -21.52 -5.13 9.28
CA ASP A 110 -20.71 -5.81 10.30
C ASP A 110 -19.62 -4.82 10.74
N ILE A 111 -19.77 -4.26 11.95
CA ILE A 111 -18.77 -3.40 12.61
C ILE A 111 -17.82 -4.28 13.43
#